data_AF-A0A6A8G3T9-F1
#
_entry.id   AF-A0A6A8G3T9-F1
#
_cell.length_a   1.000
_cell.length_b   1.000
_cell.length_c   1.000
_cell.angle_alpha   90.00
_cell.angle_beta   90.00
_cell.angle_gamma   90.00
#
_symmetry.space_group_name_H-M   'P 1'
#
loop_
_entity.id
_entity.type
_entity.pdbx_description
1 polymer ?
#
loop_
_entity_poly.entity_id
_entity_poly.type
_entity_poly.pdbx_seq_one_letter_code
_entity_poly.pdbx_strand_id
1 'polypeptide(L)'
;MQQWCVVNAAWRRKVQREVDALTGGPLSAGWWFTKAGLRVVFAEVIFMFLVIMNNDADAIMAVNAGEASVLSIFALVLTTPDYLVIAAIVFLVAFLLPFLPRRNEATNRWE
;
A
#
# COMPACT_ATOMS: atom_id res chain seq x y z
N MET A 1 19.20 -8.66 -24.44
CA MET A 1 18.92 -7.21 -24.61
C MET A 1 17.48 -6.92 -25.05
N GLN A 2 16.89 -7.65 -26.02
CA GLN A 2 15.50 -7.42 -26.46
C GLN A 2 14.43 -7.51 -25.35
N GLN A 3 14.55 -8.44 -24.41
CA GLN A 3 13.57 -8.61 -23.32
C GLN A 3 13.45 -7.36 -22.43
N TRP A 4 14.58 -6.75 -22.06
CA TRP A 4 14.60 -5.52 -21.25
C TRP A 4 13.94 -4.32 -21.95
N CYS A 5 14.11 -4.20 -23.27
CA CYS A 5 13.46 -3.14 -24.05
C CYS A 5 11.93 -3.31 -24.10
N VAL A 6 11.44 -4.55 -24.20
CA VAL A 6 10.00 -4.85 -24.21
C VAL A 6 9.37 -4.57 -22.85
N VAL A 7 10.04 -4.94 -21.75
CA VAL A 7 9.58 -4.60 -20.38
C VAL A 7 9.50 -3.09 -20.19
N ASN A 8 10.51 -2.34 -20.63
CA ASN A 8 10.53 -0.89 -20.48
C ASN A 8 9.39 -0.21 -21.26
N ALA A 9 9.08 -0.69 -22.47
CA ALA A 9 7.97 -0.16 -23.28
C ALA A 9 6.57 -0.54 -22.74
N ALA A 10 6.40 -1.73 -22.17
CA ALA A 10 5.15 -2.13 -21.52
C ALA A 10 4.92 -1.36 -20.22
N TRP A 11 5.97 -1.23 -19.41
CA TRP A 11 5.96 -0.47 -18.17
C TRP A 11 5.64 1.00 -18.39
N ARG A 12 6.28 1.63 -19.37
CA ARG A 12 5.99 3.02 -19.74
C ARG A 12 4.53 3.22 -20.13
N ARG A 13 3.93 2.29 -20.88
CA ARG A 13 2.49 2.35 -21.23
C ARG A 13 1.59 2.15 -20.02
N LYS A 14 1.99 1.32 -19.06
CA LYS A 14 1.27 1.16 -17.79
C LYS A 14 1.30 2.46 -16.97
N VAL A 15 2.49 3.04 -16.78
CA VAL A 15 2.66 4.31 -16.08
C VAL A 15 1.84 5.40 -16.76
N GLN A 16 1.88 5.49 -18.10
CA GLN A 16 1.07 6.44 -18.85
C GLN A 16 -0.43 6.27 -18.56
N ARG A 17 -0.96 5.04 -18.55
CA ARG A 17 -2.38 4.78 -18.22
C ARG A 17 -2.77 5.24 -16.81
N GLU A 18 -1.89 5.04 -15.83
CA GLU A 18 -2.14 5.49 -14.46
C GLU A 18 -2.11 7.03 -14.37
N VAL A 19 -1.20 7.69 -15.10
CA VAL A 19 -1.12 9.16 -15.19
C VAL A 19 -2.32 9.73 -15.96
N ASP A 20 -2.75 9.09 -17.03
CA ASP A 20 -3.93 9.49 -17.81
C ASP A 20 -5.20 9.34 -16.95
N ALA A 21 -5.29 8.33 -16.09
CA ALA A 21 -6.40 8.19 -15.14
C ALA A 21 -6.42 9.34 -14.12
N LEU A 22 -5.26 9.77 -13.65
CA LEU A 22 -5.09 10.91 -12.74
C LEU A 22 -5.42 12.27 -13.39
N THR A 23 -5.19 12.41 -14.69
CA THR A 23 -5.33 13.67 -15.44
C THR A 23 -6.59 13.74 -16.33
N GLY A 24 -7.26 12.61 -16.55
CA GLY A 24 -8.38 12.45 -17.48
C GLY A 24 -9.73 13.03 -17.02
N GLY A 25 -9.80 13.63 -15.83
CA GLY A 25 -10.99 14.30 -15.30
C GLY A 25 -11.29 13.97 -13.83
N PRO A 26 -12.25 14.67 -13.21
CA PRO A 26 -12.52 14.55 -11.78
C PRO A 26 -13.03 13.15 -11.37
N LEU A 27 -13.82 12.49 -12.23
CA LEU A 27 -14.34 11.14 -11.95
C LEU A 27 -13.25 10.06 -12.06
N SER A 28 -12.38 10.13 -13.08
CA SER A 28 -11.29 9.15 -13.24
C SER A 28 -10.22 9.31 -12.15
N ALA A 29 -9.87 10.56 -11.82
CA ALA A 29 -8.95 10.87 -10.74
C ALA A 29 -9.51 10.44 -9.38
N GLY A 30 -10.78 10.76 -9.11
CA GLY A 30 -11.48 10.36 -7.89
C GLY A 30 -11.54 8.84 -7.72
N TRP A 31 -11.81 8.11 -8.81
CA TRP A 31 -11.79 6.64 -8.79
C TRP A 31 -10.39 6.09 -8.55
N TRP A 32 -9.37 6.69 -9.17
CA TRP A 32 -7.97 6.32 -8.95
C TRP A 32 -7.58 6.50 -7.48
N PHE A 33 -7.86 7.66 -6.90
CA PHE A 33 -7.59 7.95 -5.49
C PHE A 33 -8.34 7.01 -4.55
N THR A 34 -9.59 6.69 -4.85
CA THR A 34 -10.37 5.74 -4.04
C THR A 34 -9.72 4.35 -4.03
N LYS A 35 -9.32 3.86 -5.21
CA LYS A 35 -8.67 2.55 -5.34
C LYS A 35 -7.27 2.52 -4.71
N ALA A 36 -6.50 3.58 -4.90
CA ALA A 36 -5.18 3.74 -4.29
C ALA A 36 -5.29 3.83 -2.77
N GLY A 37 -6.21 4.66 -2.26
CA GLY A 37 -6.49 4.82 -0.83
C GLY A 37 -6.92 3.52 -0.19
N LEU A 38 -7.85 2.77 -0.79
CA LEU A 38 -8.29 1.48 -0.25
C LEU A 38 -7.13 0.48 -0.14
N ARG A 39 -6.25 0.42 -1.16
CA ARG A 39 -5.08 -0.46 -1.13
C ARG A 39 -4.09 -0.06 -0.04
N VAL A 40 -3.79 1.24 0.05
CA VAL A 40 -2.87 1.77 1.06
C VAL A 40 -3.42 1.49 2.45
N VAL A 41 -4.67 1.84 2.73
CA VAL A 41 -5.33 1.57 4.03
C VAL A 41 -5.31 0.09 4.35
N PHE A 42 -5.63 -0.77 3.38
CA PHE A 42 -5.58 -2.22 3.58
C PHE A 42 -4.16 -2.72 3.92
N ALA A 43 -3.15 -2.24 3.20
CA ALA A 43 -1.75 -2.58 3.48
C ALA A 43 -1.32 -2.09 4.86
N GLU A 44 -1.61 -0.83 5.20
CA GLU A 44 -1.32 -0.25 6.52
C GLU A 44 -1.92 -1.07 7.64
N VAL A 45 -3.22 -1.38 7.57
CA VAL A 45 -3.91 -2.14 8.62
C VAL A 45 -3.26 -3.51 8.83
N ILE A 46 -2.98 -4.25 7.75
CA ILE A 46 -2.39 -5.59 7.86
C ILE A 46 -0.95 -5.53 8.37
N PHE A 47 -0.11 -4.69 7.77
CA PHE A 47 1.30 -4.63 8.13
C PHE A 47 1.48 -4.08 9.54
N MET A 48 0.76 -3.02 9.91
CA MET A 48 0.84 -2.49 11.28
C MET A 48 0.30 -3.49 12.30
N PHE A 49 -0.78 -4.20 11.98
CA PHE A 49 -1.27 -5.27 12.85
C PHE A 49 -0.21 -6.36 13.05
N LEU A 50 0.45 -6.82 11.99
CA LEU A 50 1.52 -7.84 12.09
C LEU A 50 2.73 -7.32 12.88
N VAL A 51 3.11 -6.07 12.69
CA VAL A 51 4.23 -5.43 13.40
C VAL A 51 3.93 -5.32 14.90
N ILE A 52 2.73 -4.87 15.25
CA ILE A 52 2.29 -4.76 16.65
C ILE A 52 2.14 -6.15 17.26
N MET A 53 1.60 -7.14 16.54
CA MET A 53 1.58 -8.53 17.00
C MET A 53 2.98 -9.07 17.32
N ASN A 54 3.98 -8.67 16.55
CA ASN A 54 5.36 -9.14 16.75
C ASN A 54 6.06 -8.43 17.90
N ASN A 55 5.84 -7.12 18.05
CA ASN A 55 6.63 -6.28 18.95
C ASN A 55 5.90 -5.90 20.26
N ASP A 56 4.57 -5.79 20.23
CA ASP A 56 3.70 -5.35 21.34
C ASP A 56 2.43 -6.23 21.42
N ALA A 57 2.62 -7.56 21.46
CA ALA A 57 1.50 -8.51 21.56
C ALA A 57 0.58 -8.22 22.76
N ASP A 58 1.14 -7.72 23.86
CA ASP A 58 0.41 -7.36 25.07
C ASP A 58 -0.64 -6.27 24.81
N ALA A 59 -0.37 -5.31 23.92
CA ALA A 59 -1.34 -4.27 23.56
C ALA A 59 -2.56 -4.87 22.85
N ILE A 60 -2.35 -5.89 22.00
CA ILE A 60 -3.43 -6.60 21.32
C ILE A 60 -4.21 -7.48 22.30
N MET A 61 -3.50 -8.16 23.22
CA MET A 61 -4.14 -8.97 24.26
C MET A 61 -4.99 -8.10 25.20
N ALA A 62 -4.53 -6.92 25.59
CA ALA A 62 -5.28 -5.98 26.41
C ALA A 62 -6.57 -5.51 25.72
N VAL A 63 -6.53 -5.26 24.41
CA VAL A 63 -7.75 -4.94 23.64
C VAL A 63 -8.68 -6.14 23.56
N ASN A 64 -8.16 -7.34 23.32
CA ASN A 64 -8.96 -8.56 23.24
C ASN A 64 -9.59 -8.95 24.59
N ALA A 65 -8.90 -8.69 25.70
CA ALA A 65 -9.41 -8.87 27.05
C ALA A 65 -10.44 -7.80 27.46
N GLY A 66 -10.63 -6.76 26.65
CA GLY A 66 -11.51 -5.62 26.96
C GLY A 66 -10.93 -4.64 27.97
N GLU A 67 -9.64 -4.76 28.29
CA GLU A 67 -8.92 -3.88 29.22
C GLU A 67 -8.49 -2.57 28.56
N ALA A 68 -8.38 -2.56 27.22
CA ALA A 68 -8.06 -1.39 26.42
C ALA A 68 -9.03 -1.22 25.23
N SER A 69 -9.21 0.03 24.79
CA SER A 69 -9.98 0.33 23.57
C SER A 69 -9.15 0.06 22.31
N VAL A 70 -9.78 -0.37 21.22
CA VAL A 70 -9.12 -0.47 19.90
C VAL A 70 -8.44 0.84 19.49
N LEU A 71 -8.96 1.98 19.93
CA LEU A 71 -8.37 3.30 19.68
C LEU A 71 -6.98 3.48 20.31
N SER A 72 -6.64 2.72 21.36
CA SER A 72 -5.30 2.77 21.97
C SER A 72 -4.22 2.25 21.04
N ILE A 73 -4.54 1.31 20.13
CA ILE A 73 -3.61 0.81 19.11
C ILE A 73 -3.25 1.93 18.14
N PHE A 74 -4.23 2.75 17.74
CA PHE A 74 -3.96 3.92 16.90
C PHE A 74 -3.10 4.94 17.63
N ALA A 75 -3.37 5.20 18.92
CA ALA A 75 -2.54 6.09 19.72
C ALA A 75 -1.09 5.58 19.79
N LEU A 76 -0.90 4.29 20.06
CA LEU A 76 0.41 3.63 20.08
C LEU A 76 1.18 3.85 18.77
N VAL A 77 0.54 3.61 17.63
CA VAL A 77 1.16 3.84 16.31
C VAL A 77 1.54 5.30 16.11
N LEU A 78 0.69 6.24 16.51
CA LEU A 78 0.92 7.68 16.32
C LEU A 78 1.95 8.27 17.28
N THR A 79 2.17 7.64 18.44
CA THR A 79 3.12 8.13 19.45
C THR A 79 4.48 7.44 19.39
N THR A 80 4.59 6.30 18.70
CA THR A 80 5.83 5.53 18.60
C THR A 80 6.55 5.83 17.28
N PRO A 81 7.73 6.49 17.31
CA PRO A 81 8.44 6.89 16.08
C PRO A 81 8.73 5.73 15.13
N ASP A 82 9.11 4.56 15.64
CA ASP A 82 9.43 3.40 14.81
C ASP A 82 8.22 2.92 14.01
N TYR A 83 7.02 2.95 14.61
CA TYR A 83 5.77 2.61 13.93
C TYR A 83 5.39 3.63 12.87
N LEU A 84 5.66 4.92 13.10
CA LEU A 84 5.48 5.93 12.07
C LEU A 84 6.45 5.73 10.89
N VAL A 85 7.70 5.35 11.14
CA VAL A 85 8.66 5.06 10.05
C VAL A 85 8.20 3.85 9.25
N ILE A 86 7.78 2.77 9.92
CA ILE A 86 7.28 1.57 9.25
C ILE A 86 6.02 1.89 8.43
N ALA A 87 5.05 2.59 9.01
CA ALA A 87 3.86 3.04 8.30
C ALA A 87 4.24 3.91 7.09
N ALA A 88 5.16 4.87 7.22
CA ALA A 88 5.61 5.67 6.09
C ALA A 88 6.21 4.82 4.95
N ILE A 89 6.96 3.77 5.27
CA ILE A 89 7.52 2.84 4.28
C ILE A 89 6.41 2.04 3.61
N VAL A 90 5.47 1.47 4.39
CA VAL A 90 4.33 0.70 3.87
C VAL A 90 3.47 1.56 2.96
N PHE A 91 3.16 2.79 3.39
CA PHE A 91 2.45 3.79 2.60
C PHE A 91 3.12 4.01 1.24
N LEU A 92 4.43 4.29 1.22
CA LEU A 92 5.18 4.55 0.00
C LEU A 92 5.16 3.33 -0.93
N VAL A 93 5.41 2.13 -0.40
CA VAL A 93 5.42 0.90 -1.20
C VAL A 93 4.02 0.61 -1.76
N ALA A 94 2.98 0.70 -0.92
CA ALA A 94 1.61 0.43 -1.31
C ALA A 94 1.09 1.44 -2.35
N PHE A 95 1.50 2.69 -2.22
CA PHE A 95 1.19 3.76 -3.17
C PHE A 95 1.94 3.59 -4.50
N LEU A 96 3.18 3.11 -4.47
CA LEU A 96 4.00 2.89 -5.67
C LEU A 96 3.68 1.57 -6.40
N LEU A 97 3.03 0.59 -5.76
CA LEU A 97 2.64 -0.69 -6.36
C LEU A 97 1.94 -0.60 -7.74
N PRO A 98 0.99 0.34 -8.00
CA PRO A 98 0.42 0.51 -9.34
C PRO A 98 1.48 0.80 -10.41
N PHE A 99 2.54 1.53 -10.05
CA PHE A 99 3.60 1.96 -10.96
C PHE A 99 4.71 0.93 -11.09
N LEU A 100 4.80 -0.08 -10.23
CA LEU A 100 5.83 -1.11 -10.36
C LEU A 100 5.54 -2.05 -11.55
N PRO A 101 6.58 -2.57 -12.22
CA PRO A 101 6.41 -3.61 -13.22
C PRO A 101 5.71 -4.82 -12.61
N ARG A 102 4.72 -5.38 -13.31
CA ARG A 102 4.00 -6.60 -12.92
C ARG A 102 4.06 -7.59 -14.06
N ARG A 103 4.28 -8.86 -13.73
CA ARG A 103 4.12 -9.96 -14.70
C ARG A 103 2.64 -10.09 -15.07
N ASN A 104 2.32 -9.95 -16.34
CA ASN A 104 0.99 -10.24 -16.87
C ASN A 104 0.80 -11.76 -16.89
N GLU A 105 -0.16 -12.25 -16.09
CA GLU A 105 -0.45 -13.67 -15.91
C GLU A 105 -1.03 -14.32 -17.18
N ALA A 106 -1.77 -13.56 -17.99
CA ALA A 106 -2.38 -14.06 -19.22
C ALA A 106 -1.37 -14.25 -20.36
N THR A 107 -0.31 -13.44 -20.40
CA THR A 107 0.71 -13.48 -21.47
C THR A 107 2.06 -14.01 -21.00
N ASN A 108 2.20 -14.24 -19.69
CA ASN A 108 3.42 -14.66 -19.01
C ASN A 108 4.63 -13.72 -19.23
N ARG A 109 4.38 -12.46 -19.59
CA ARG A 109 5.40 -11.43 -19.88
C ARG A 109 5.42 -10.36 -18.80
N TRP A 110 6.59 -9.75 -18.60
CA TRP A 110 6.76 -8.62 -17.68
C TRP A 110 6.22 -7.34 -18.34
N GLU A 111 5.29 -6.67 -17.65
CA GLU A 111 4.68 -5.40 -18.05
C GLU A 111 4.92 -4.30 -17.03
#